data_AF-A0A955M0S9-F1
#
_entry.id   AF-A0A955M0S9-F1
#
_cell.length_a   1.000
_cell.length_b   1.000
_cell.length_c   1.000
_cell.angle_alpha   90.00
_cell.angle_beta   90.00
_cell.angle_gamma   90.00
#
_symmetry.space_group_name_H-M   'P 1'
#
loop_
_entity.id
_entity.type
_entity.pdbx_description
1 polymer ?
#
loop_
_entity_poly.entity_id
_entity_poly.type
_entity_poly.pdbx_seq_one_letter_code
_entity_poly.pdbx_strand_id
1 'polypeptide(L)'
;MPHETTTREIKVQKRNGQVVAFNEIRIKKAIGNAFKEHMNLPREVELPIEANHSVDKIFACVGSVLKERFESRDHLSVEEIQDEVIRQLYENGFKDVGELYANYRKLHASKRALFNLYSTTKRDGKVVSFKPEKITYAIVKGFRASNGGLLTEDLLEIAREISANVIEEIRKTWPQGKCIHIEEIQDLVETNLMKAGYHEVARKYIIYREKRARERRASKKHPSAESAYEWTKQLNYKTKTGEEKPLNLEEIRYRIENCCQGIKNVSASRILKEAVKNYFNGISEEQIRQANIMAAKALIETEPQYSYVSARLLLLKAYREAIGKEVTFDSIRMEYPTYFAQYIHTAVEHELLAPDMLKFDLNYLGRHLISKRDFTIRYLGLQTLYDRYFIHLQGRRLELPQIFWMRVAMGLAKNEGAQKNERAIEFYNMLSQFRFVSSTPTLFNSGTRRSQL
;
A
#
# COMPACT_ATOMS: atom_id res chain seq x y z
N MET A 1 21.19 -27.49 -52.07
CA MET A 1 20.54 -27.18 -50.78
C MET A 1 20.83 -25.71 -50.48
N PRO A 2 19.91 -24.77 -50.73
CA PRO A 2 20.12 -23.39 -50.32
C PRO A 2 19.96 -23.31 -48.79
N HIS A 3 21.00 -22.83 -48.11
CA HIS A 3 20.94 -22.50 -46.69
C HIS A 3 19.94 -21.35 -46.49
N GLU A 4 18.72 -21.66 -46.08
CA GLU A 4 17.80 -20.68 -45.51
C GLU A 4 18.45 -20.12 -44.23
N THR A 5 19.03 -18.93 -44.35
CA THR A 5 19.49 -18.16 -43.19
C THR A 5 18.25 -17.62 -42.49
N THR A 6 17.67 -18.42 -41.58
CA THR A 6 16.52 -18.00 -40.78
C THR A 6 16.98 -16.85 -39.89
N THR A 7 16.70 -15.61 -40.31
CA THR A 7 17.12 -14.42 -39.58
C THR A 7 16.32 -14.37 -38.28
N ARG A 8 16.97 -14.65 -37.15
CA ARG A 8 16.32 -14.68 -35.84
C ARG A 8 15.79 -13.27 -35.54
N GLU A 9 14.46 -13.11 -35.51
CA GLU A 9 13.82 -11.81 -35.27
C GLU A 9 14.16 -11.32 -33.85
N ILE A 10 14.65 -10.07 -33.73
CA ILE A 10 15.09 -9.52 -32.45
C ILE A 10 13.91 -9.42 -31.49
N LYS A 11 14.04 -10.03 -30.31
CA LYS A 11 13.04 -9.97 -29.24
C LYS A 11 13.45 -8.95 -28.18
N VAL A 12 12.48 -8.16 -27.74
CA VAL A 12 12.66 -7.10 -26.74
C VAL A 12 11.84 -7.38 -25.51
N GLN A 13 12.49 -7.50 -24.35
CA GLN A 13 11.83 -7.56 -23.06
C GLN A 13 11.48 -6.14 -22.59
N LYS A 14 10.18 -5.85 -22.48
CA LYS A 14 9.67 -4.63 -21.88
C LYS A 14 9.86 -4.66 -20.36
N ARG A 15 9.92 -3.48 -19.75
CA ARG A 15 10.03 -3.28 -18.28
C ARG A 15 8.91 -3.92 -17.44
N ASN A 16 7.81 -4.37 -18.06
CA ASN A 16 6.72 -5.11 -17.41
C ASN A 16 6.86 -6.64 -17.55
N GLY A 17 8.02 -7.13 -18.02
CA GLY A 17 8.31 -8.55 -18.24
C GLY A 17 7.83 -9.12 -19.58
N GLN A 18 7.00 -8.39 -20.35
CA GLN A 18 6.53 -8.86 -21.65
C GLN A 18 7.65 -8.84 -22.71
N VAL A 19 7.82 -9.95 -23.42
CA VAL A 19 8.71 -10.04 -24.58
C VAL A 19 7.90 -9.75 -25.85
N VAL A 20 8.36 -8.81 -26.67
CA VAL A 20 7.73 -8.42 -27.93
C VAL A 20 8.75 -8.35 -29.06
N ALA A 21 8.31 -8.39 -30.32
CA ALA A 21 9.20 -8.15 -31.46
C ALA A 21 9.77 -6.71 -31.45
N PHE A 22 11.02 -6.57 -31.89
CA PHE A 22 11.66 -5.28 -32.08
C PHE A 22 10.90 -4.44 -33.11
N ASN A 23 10.52 -3.22 -32.73
CA ASN A 23 9.77 -2.33 -33.61
C ASN A 23 10.71 -1.27 -34.19
N GLU A 24 11.21 -1.57 -35.39
CA GLU A 24 12.13 -0.73 -36.17
C GLU A 24 11.58 0.68 -36.42
N ILE A 25 10.32 0.76 -36.84
CA ILE A 25 9.61 2.01 -37.15
C ILE A 25 9.63 2.95 -35.93
N ARG A 26 9.42 2.40 -34.74
CA ARG A 26 9.35 3.18 -33.49
C ARG A 26 10.69 3.78 -33.09
N ILE A 27 11.79 3.06 -33.32
CA ILE A 27 13.14 3.56 -33.02
C ILE A 27 13.54 4.64 -34.03
N LYS A 28 13.38 4.36 -35.32
CA LYS A 28 13.65 5.32 -36.40
C LYS A 28 12.89 6.64 -36.21
N LYS A 29 11.59 6.55 -35.91
CA LYS A 29 10.75 7.73 -35.62
C LYS A 29 11.23 8.50 -34.38
N ALA A 30 11.74 7.81 -33.37
CA ALA A 30 12.21 8.46 -32.16
C ALA A 30 13.55 9.19 -32.36
N ILE A 31 14.46 8.61 -33.14
CA ILE A 31 15.70 9.29 -33.56
C ILE A 31 15.34 10.51 -34.40
N GLY A 32 14.45 10.36 -35.39
CA GLY A 32 14.00 11.46 -36.23
C GLY A 32 13.34 12.60 -35.45
N ASN A 33 12.55 12.30 -34.42
CA ASN A 33 11.98 13.34 -33.56
C ASN A 33 13.05 14.12 -32.78
N ALA A 34 14.14 13.49 -32.36
CA ALA A 34 15.25 14.19 -31.71
C ALA A 34 15.98 15.12 -32.69
N PHE A 35 16.15 14.72 -33.95
CA PHE A 35 16.66 15.59 -35.00
C PHE A 35 15.74 16.79 -35.26
N LYS A 36 14.41 16.57 -35.31
CA LYS A 36 13.45 17.68 -35.45
C LYS A 36 13.52 18.65 -34.29
N GLU A 37 13.64 18.14 -33.07
CA GLU A 37 13.77 18.96 -31.86
C GLU A 37 15.05 19.78 -31.87
N HIS A 38 16.18 19.19 -32.29
CA HIS A 38 17.45 19.90 -32.47
C HIS A 38 17.36 21.01 -33.54
N MET A 39 16.60 20.75 -34.62
CA MET A 39 16.38 21.70 -35.71
C MET A 39 15.22 22.68 -35.47
N ASN A 40 14.59 22.63 -34.29
CA ASN A 40 13.41 23.42 -33.93
C ASN A 40 12.23 23.30 -34.94
N LEU A 41 12.05 22.09 -35.49
CA LEU A 41 10.99 21.77 -36.45
C LEU A 41 9.77 21.15 -35.74
N PRO A 42 8.53 21.51 -36.14
CA PRO A 42 7.33 20.82 -35.68
C PRO A 42 7.36 19.33 -36.01
N ARG A 43 6.71 18.49 -35.19
CA ARG A 43 6.79 17.02 -35.30
C ARG A 43 6.12 16.49 -36.58
N GLU A 44 5.20 17.26 -37.13
CA GLU A 44 4.40 16.98 -38.31
C GLU A 44 5.17 17.23 -39.62
N VAL A 45 6.25 18.01 -39.58
CA VAL A 45 7.03 18.40 -40.76
C VAL A 45 8.07 17.32 -41.08
N GLU A 46 8.30 17.00 -42.35
CA GLU A 46 9.34 16.06 -42.77
C GLU A 46 10.74 16.59 -42.46
N LEU A 47 11.67 15.68 -42.17
CA LEU A 47 13.07 16.06 -41.97
C LEU A 47 13.71 16.45 -43.31
N PRO A 48 14.61 17.44 -43.32
CA PRO A 48 15.48 17.69 -44.47
C PRO A 48 16.20 16.41 -44.91
N ILE A 49 16.45 16.27 -46.22
CA ILE A 49 17.00 15.04 -46.83
C ILE A 49 18.30 14.61 -46.13
N GLU A 50 19.20 15.55 -45.84
CA GLU A 50 20.47 15.30 -45.16
C GLU A 50 20.31 14.79 -43.72
N ALA A 51 19.35 15.35 -42.98
CA ALA A 51 19.01 14.91 -41.64
C ALA A 51 18.38 13.52 -41.66
N ASN A 52 17.51 13.25 -42.63
CA ASN A 52 16.88 11.94 -42.79
C ASN A 52 17.91 10.86 -43.16
N HIS A 53 18.88 11.19 -44.02
CA HIS A 53 20.00 10.29 -44.33
C HIS A 53 20.84 9.97 -43.09
N SER A 54 21.06 10.97 -42.23
CA SER A 54 21.77 10.79 -40.96
C SER A 54 20.99 9.88 -40.00
N VAL A 55 19.66 10.06 -39.90
CA VAL A 55 18.78 9.16 -39.14
C VAL A 55 18.84 7.72 -39.66
N ASP A 56 18.83 7.53 -40.98
CA ASP A 56 18.92 6.21 -41.61
C ASP A 56 20.26 5.54 -41.31
N LYS A 57 21.37 6.28 -41.42
CA LYS A 57 22.71 5.78 -41.08
C LYS A 57 22.80 5.35 -39.63
N ILE A 58 22.36 6.19 -38.69
CA ILE A 58 22.37 5.87 -37.26
C ILE A 58 21.48 4.66 -36.98
N PHE A 59 20.30 4.59 -37.60
CA PHE A 59 19.38 3.47 -37.44
C PHE A 59 20.01 2.15 -37.94
N ALA A 60 20.72 2.17 -39.07
CA ALA A 60 21.43 1.01 -39.58
C ALA A 60 22.53 0.53 -38.63
N CYS A 61 23.34 1.45 -38.08
CA CYS A 61 24.38 1.13 -37.10
C CYS A 61 23.80 0.54 -35.80
N VAL A 62 22.70 1.12 -35.29
CA VAL A 62 21.98 0.55 -34.13
C VAL A 62 21.49 -0.86 -34.46
N GLY A 63 20.90 -1.05 -35.65
CA GLY A 63 20.41 -2.35 -36.10
C GLY A 63 21.50 -3.43 -36.15
N SER A 64 22.70 -3.12 -36.67
CA SER A 64 23.79 -4.09 -36.76
C SER A 64 24.29 -4.51 -35.38
N VAL A 65 24.50 -3.56 -34.46
CA VAL A 65 24.99 -3.86 -33.11
C VAL A 65 23.95 -4.64 -32.30
N LEU A 66 22.66 -4.32 -32.45
CA LEU A 66 21.60 -5.06 -31.77
C LEU A 66 21.46 -6.50 -32.30
N LYS A 67 21.69 -6.74 -33.61
CA LYS A 67 21.71 -8.09 -34.18
C LYS A 67 22.83 -8.92 -33.56
N GLU A 68 24.06 -8.39 -33.54
CA GLU A 68 25.22 -9.07 -32.94
C GLU A 68 25.00 -9.39 -31.45
N ARG A 69 24.47 -8.43 -30.67
CA ARG A 69 24.15 -8.65 -29.24
C ARG A 69 23.03 -9.65 -29.03
N PHE A 70 22.11 -9.79 -29.98
CA PHE A 70 21.02 -10.75 -29.91
C PHE A 70 21.46 -12.18 -30.27
N GLU A 71 22.49 -12.37 -31.09
CA GLU A 71 23.01 -13.71 -31.42
C GLU A 71 23.43 -14.50 -30.18
N SER A 72 23.91 -13.80 -29.14
CA SER A 72 24.34 -14.39 -27.86
C SER A 72 23.23 -14.43 -26.79
N ARG A 73 21.99 -14.03 -27.08
CA ARG A 73 20.92 -13.82 -26.08
C ARG A 73 19.53 -14.21 -26.58
N ASP A 74 18.58 -14.40 -25.65
CA ASP A 74 17.18 -14.70 -25.99
C ASP A 74 16.30 -13.46 -26.15
N HIS A 75 16.68 -12.34 -25.54
CA HIS A 75 16.02 -11.05 -25.67
C HIS A 75 16.96 -9.90 -25.30
N LEU A 76 16.65 -8.70 -25.77
CA LEU A 76 17.28 -7.44 -25.38
C LEU A 76 16.32 -6.61 -24.52
N SER A 77 16.84 -5.86 -23.56
CA SER A 77 16.04 -4.93 -22.76
C SER A 77 15.77 -3.62 -23.53
N VAL A 78 14.76 -2.88 -23.08
CA VAL A 78 14.43 -1.57 -23.65
C VAL A 78 15.52 -0.54 -23.35
N GLU A 79 16.22 -0.67 -22.23
CA GLU A 79 17.36 0.13 -21.80
C GLU A 79 18.53 -0.03 -22.75
N GLU A 80 18.92 -1.28 -23.04
CA GLU A 80 20.05 -1.59 -23.92
C GLU A 80 19.87 -1.00 -25.33
N ILE A 81 18.65 -1.05 -25.85
CA ILE A 81 18.32 -0.43 -27.14
C ILE A 81 18.46 1.10 -27.06
N GLN A 82 18.04 1.71 -25.95
CA GLN A 82 18.11 3.16 -25.78
C GLN A 82 19.55 3.64 -25.63
N ASP A 83 20.35 2.91 -24.84
CA ASP A 83 21.76 3.20 -24.61
C ASP A 83 22.55 3.05 -25.92
N GLU A 84 22.21 2.05 -26.74
CA GLU A 84 22.83 1.89 -28.06
C GLU A 84 22.48 3.03 -29.02
N VAL A 85 21.23 3.50 -29.02
CA VAL A 85 20.85 4.68 -29.83
C VAL A 85 21.64 5.92 -29.41
N ILE A 86 21.79 6.16 -28.10
CA ILE A 86 22.57 7.28 -27.57
C ILE A 86 24.03 7.13 -27.98
N ARG A 87 24.61 5.94 -27.80
CA ARG A 87 25.98 5.64 -28.20
C ARG A 87 26.21 5.93 -29.69
N GLN A 88 25.34 5.44 -30.57
CA GLN A 88 25.47 5.66 -32.01
C GLN A 88 25.29 7.13 -32.41
N LEU A 89 24.44 7.89 -31.72
CA LEU A 89 24.34 9.34 -31.92
C LEU A 89 25.64 10.05 -31.56
N TYR A 90 26.31 9.65 -30.47
CA TYR A 90 27.59 10.23 -30.04
C TYR A 90 28.73 9.84 -30.99
N GLU A 91 28.85 8.56 -31.34
CA GLU A 91 29.90 8.06 -32.24
C GLU A 91 29.81 8.64 -33.65
N ASN A 92 28.61 9.03 -34.10
CA ASN A 92 28.40 9.69 -35.40
C ASN A 92 28.43 11.23 -35.33
N GLY A 93 28.85 11.82 -34.20
CA GLY A 93 29.04 13.26 -34.06
C GLY A 93 27.78 14.09 -33.76
N PHE A 94 26.63 13.44 -33.52
CA PHE A 94 25.36 14.10 -33.19
C PHE A 94 25.14 14.17 -31.68
N LYS A 95 26.11 14.72 -30.95
CA LYS A 95 26.09 14.76 -29.49
C LYS A 95 24.87 15.50 -28.94
N ASP A 96 24.55 16.68 -29.49
CA ASP A 96 23.42 17.49 -29.05
C ASP A 96 22.07 16.78 -29.27
N VAL A 97 21.94 16.06 -30.39
CA VAL A 97 20.76 15.23 -30.68
C VAL A 97 20.68 14.05 -29.71
N GLY A 98 21.82 13.44 -29.36
CA GLY A 98 21.93 12.42 -28.34
C GLY A 98 21.49 12.88 -26.96
N GLU A 99 21.89 14.09 -26.55
CA GLU A 99 21.47 14.71 -25.28
C GLU A 99 19.96 15.00 -25.26
N LEU A 100 19.41 15.55 -26.34
CA LEU A 100 17.97 15.77 -26.49
C LEU A 100 17.19 14.45 -26.43
N TYR A 101 17.67 13.41 -27.13
CA TYR A 101 17.07 12.08 -27.08
C TYR A 101 17.09 11.50 -25.65
N ALA A 102 18.23 11.58 -24.96
CA ALA A 102 18.39 11.09 -23.58
C ALA A 102 17.47 11.86 -22.61
N ASN A 103 17.41 13.18 -22.70
CA ASN A 103 16.55 14.04 -21.89
C ASN A 103 15.07 13.75 -22.12
N TYR A 104 14.65 13.62 -23.38
CA TYR A 104 13.30 13.21 -23.73
C TYR A 104 12.94 11.85 -23.12
N ARG A 105 13.85 10.87 -23.18
CA ARG A 105 13.63 9.54 -22.58
C ARG A 105 13.56 9.60 -21.06
N LYS A 106 14.40 10.38 -20.40
CA LYS A 106 14.39 10.60 -18.94
C LYS A 106 13.08 11.26 -18.49
N LEU A 107 12.60 12.28 -19.22
CA LEU A 107 11.32 12.96 -18.97
C LEU A 107 10.12 12.02 -19.20
N HIS A 108 10.14 11.21 -20.25
CA HIS A 108 9.08 10.24 -20.50
C HIS A 108 9.14 9.04 -19.55
N ALA A 109 10.33 8.65 -19.09
CA ALA A 109 10.50 7.65 -18.04
C ALA A 109 9.96 8.15 -16.70
N SER A 110 10.19 9.41 -16.32
CA SER A 110 9.64 9.99 -15.09
C SER A 110 8.12 10.19 -15.16
N LYS A 111 7.57 10.58 -16.32
CA LYS A 111 6.11 10.59 -16.56
C LYS A 111 5.51 9.18 -16.50
N ARG A 112 6.19 8.15 -17.00
CA ARG A 112 5.76 6.73 -16.92
C ARG A 112 5.91 6.11 -15.54
N ALA A 113 6.94 6.47 -14.79
CA ALA A 113 7.07 6.08 -13.40
C ALA A 113 5.88 6.59 -12.59
N LEU A 114 5.47 7.86 -12.79
CA LEU A 114 4.22 8.40 -12.23
C LEU A 114 2.97 7.57 -12.63
N PHE A 115 2.82 7.19 -13.90
CA PHE A 115 1.69 6.37 -14.37
C PHE A 115 1.60 4.99 -13.70
N ASN A 116 2.75 4.42 -13.29
CA ASN A 116 2.81 3.11 -12.64
C ASN A 116 2.74 3.20 -11.11
N LEU A 117 3.22 4.31 -10.53
CA LEU A 117 3.28 4.50 -9.08
C LEU A 117 1.96 5.06 -8.52
N TYR A 118 1.17 5.75 -9.34
CA TYR A 118 -0.09 6.37 -8.91
C TYR A 118 -1.27 5.93 -9.77
N SER A 119 -2.42 5.77 -9.12
CA SER A 119 -3.71 5.56 -9.76
C SER A 119 -4.74 6.53 -9.20
N THR A 120 -5.80 6.79 -9.95
CA THR A 120 -6.88 7.69 -9.51
C THR A 120 -8.18 6.92 -9.38
N THR A 121 -8.78 6.97 -8.20
CA THR A 121 -10.14 6.47 -7.98
C THR A 121 -11.14 7.54 -8.36
N LYS A 122 -11.92 7.30 -9.43
CA LYS A 122 -13.02 8.18 -9.81
C LYS A 122 -14.18 8.04 -8.81
N ARG A 123 -15.06 9.05 -8.78
CA ARG A 123 -16.26 9.10 -7.91
C ARG A 123 -17.27 7.96 -8.18
N ASP A 124 -17.16 7.25 -9.28
CA ASP A 124 -17.95 6.04 -9.61
C ASP A 124 -17.30 4.74 -9.13
N GLY A 125 -16.16 4.82 -8.42
CA GLY A 125 -15.39 3.68 -7.94
C GLY A 125 -14.40 3.12 -8.96
N LYS A 126 -14.42 3.61 -10.22
CA LYS A 126 -13.51 3.13 -11.26
C LYS A 126 -12.11 3.68 -11.05
N VAL A 127 -11.15 2.79 -10.85
CA VAL A 127 -9.73 3.13 -10.81
C VAL A 127 -9.21 3.27 -12.24
N VAL A 128 -8.52 4.38 -12.49
CA VAL A 128 -7.85 4.64 -13.76
C VAL A 128 -6.39 4.99 -13.49
N SER A 129 -5.52 4.76 -14.48
CA SER A 129 -4.15 5.24 -14.37
C SER A 129 -4.14 6.75 -14.12
N PHE A 130 -3.28 7.20 -13.21
CA PHE A 130 -3.16 8.62 -12.88
C PHE A 130 -2.67 9.37 -14.13
N LYS A 131 -3.47 10.31 -14.63
CA LYS A 131 -3.14 11.09 -15.84
C LYS A 131 -2.87 12.55 -15.50
N PRO A 132 -1.61 13.00 -15.42
CA PRO A 132 -1.26 14.38 -15.15
C PRO A 132 -1.95 15.37 -16.09
N GLU A 133 -2.15 14.99 -17.35
CA GLU A 133 -2.76 15.85 -18.38
C GLU A 133 -4.21 16.22 -18.03
N LYS A 134 -4.90 15.40 -17.24
CA LYS A 134 -6.27 15.69 -16.79
C LYS A 134 -6.32 16.81 -15.75
N ILE A 135 -5.26 16.99 -14.96
CA ILE A 135 -5.13 18.08 -13.99
C ILE A 135 -4.97 19.40 -14.75
N THR A 136 -4.02 19.45 -15.69
CA THR A 136 -3.81 20.63 -16.54
C THR A 136 -5.10 21.01 -17.28
N TYR A 137 -5.80 20.03 -17.86
CA TYR A 137 -7.07 20.29 -18.55
C TYR A 137 -8.15 20.87 -17.62
N ALA A 138 -8.24 20.38 -16.38
CA ALA A 138 -9.20 20.88 -15.41
C ALA A 138 -8.89 22.33 -14.97
N ILE A 139 -7.61 22.64 -14.77
CA ILE A 139 -7.14 23.99 -14.41
C ILE A 139 -7.40 24.97 -15.57
N VAL A 140 -7.01 24.60 -16.80
CA VAL A 140 -7.27 25.40 -18.02
C VAL A 140 -8.76 25.68 -18.18
N LYS A 141 -9.62 24.68 -17.92
CA LYS A 141 -11.07 24.87 -17.96
C LYS A 141 -11.55 25.85 -16.89
N GLY A 142 -10.94 25.86 -15.71
CA GLY A 142 -11.19 26.84 -14.65
C GLY A 142 -10.83 28.26 -15.08
N PHE A 143 -9.63 28.47 -15.62
CA PHE A 143 -9.19 29.77 -16.14
C PHE A 143 -10.09 30.28 -17.27
N ARG A 144 -10.43 29.41 -18.23
CA ARG A 144 -11.34 29.73 -19.33
C ARG A 144 -12.72 30.15 -18.83
N ALA A 145 -13.26 29.47 -17.83
CA ALA A 145 -14.55 29.81 -17.23
C ALA A 145 -14.48 31.12 -16.43
N SER A 146 -13.32 31.47 -15.86
CA SER A 146 -13.14 32.73 -15.14
C SER A 146 -13.01 33.92 -16.10
N ASN A 147 -12.28 33.75 -17.20
CA ASN A 147 -11.92 34.80 -18.14
C ASN A 147 -12.89 34.93 -19.34
N GLY A 148 -14.19 34.73 -19.11
CA GLY A 148 -15.22 34.92 -20.15
C GLY A 148 -15.10 34.01 -21.38
N GLY A 149 -14.35 32.91 -21.31
CA GLY A 149 -14.16 31.98 -22.42
C GLY A 149 -12.87 32.14 -23.23
N LEU A 150 -12.11 33.22 -23.00
CA LEU A 150 -10.81 33.48 -23.64
C LEU A 150 -9.66 32.82 -22.89
N LEU A 151 -8.71 32.28 -23.65
CA LEU A 151 -7.51 31.63 -23.14
C LEU A 151 -6.30 32.25 -23.85
N THR A 152 -5.48 33.02 -23.12
CA THR A 152 -4.22 33.57 -23.62
C THR A 152 -3.08 32.56 -23.40
N GLU A 153 -1.97 32.72 -24.13
CA GLU A 153 -0.80 31.85 -23.96
C GLU A 153 -0.23 31.96 -22.53
N ASP A 154 -0.22 33.15 -21.95
CA ASP A 154 0.21 33.39 -20.57
C ASP A 154 -0.62 32.56 -19.56
N LEU A 155 -1.95 32.50 -19.73
CA LEU A 155 -2.83 31.72 -18.87
C LEU A 155 -2.64 30.20 -19.04
N LEU A 156 -2.26 29.76 -20.24
CA LEU A 156 -1.89 28.37 -20.51
C LEU A 156 -0.60 28.00 -19.79
N GLU A 157 0.39 28.89 -19.82
CA GLU A 157 1.67 28.70 -19.15
C GLU A 157 1.50 28.64 -17.62
N ILE A 158 0.76 29.58 -17.05
CA ILE A 158 0.36 29.58 -15.63
C ILE A 158 -0.36 28.27 -15.25
N ALA A 159 -1.31 27.82 -16.08
CA ALA A 159 -2.03 26.58 -15.81
C ALA A 159 -1.12 25.34 -15.83
N ARG A 160 -0.09 25.32 -16.69
CA ARG A 160 0.93 24.26 -16.73
C ARG A 160 1.80 24.31 -15.47
N GLU A 161 2.20 25.49 -15.02
CA GLU A 161 3.00 25.68 -13.81
C GLU A 161 2.25 25.20 -12.55
N ILE A 162 1.00 25.63 -12.37
CA ILE A 162 0.16 25.18 -11.25
C ILE A 162 -0.03 23.66 -11.28
N SER A 163 -0.24 23.08 -12.47
CA SER A 163 -0.34 21.62 -12.63
C SER A 163 0.95 20.91 -12.23
N ALA A 164 2.11 21.45 -12.61
CA ALA A 164 3.41 20.90 -12.22
C ALA A 164 3.59 20.91 -10.69
N ASN A 165 3.19 22.00 -10.03
CA ASN A 165 3.25 22.12 -8.56
C ASN A 165 2.34 21.09 -7.87
N VAL A 166 1.12 20.87 -8.37
CA VAL A 166 0.22 19.82 -7.86
C VAL A 166 0.85 18.43 -7.99
N ILE A 167 1.46 18.12 -9.13
CA ILE A 167 2.11 16.82 -9.36
C ILE A 167 3.30 16.62 -8.42
N GLU A 168 4.07 17.68 -8.17
CA GLU A 168 5.20 17.64 -7.26
C GLU A 168 4.75 17.48 -5.80
N GLU A 169 3.66 18.13 -5.39
CA GLU A 169 3.06 17.94 -4.06
C GLU A 169 2.56 16.51 -3.87
N ILE A 170 1.94 15.91 -4.89
CA ILE A 170 1.55 14.48 -4.89
C ILE A 170 2.77 13.58 -4.66
N ARG A 171 3.89 13.86 -5.33
CA ARG A 171 5.13 13.09 -5.19
C ARG A 171 5.73 13.19 -3.79
N LYS A 172 5.79 14.41 -3.23
CA LYS A 172 6.32 14.65 -1.88
C LYS A 172 5.45 14.00 -0.81
N THR A 173 4.13 14.03 -1.00
CA THR A 173 3.18 13.48 -0.02
C THR A 173 3.18 11.94 -0.03
N TRP A 174 3.32 11.32 -1.21
CA TRP A 174 3.25 9.86 -1.36
C TRP A 174 4.41 9.28 -2.18
N PRO A 175 5.65 9.32 -1.65
CA PRO A 175 6.86 8.97 -2.42
C PRO A 175 6.89 7.50 -2.89
N GLN A 176 6.18 6.60 -2.22
CA GLN A 176 6.07 5.19 -2.63
C GLN A 176 4.90 4.89 -3.59
N GLY A 177 4.13 5.91 -3.99
CA GLY A 177 2.90 5.72 -4.77
C GLY A 177 1.64 5.61 -3.92
N LYS A 178 0.50 5.96 -4.51
CA LYS A 178 -0.82 5.88 -3.86
C LYS A 178 -1.95 5.77 -4.89
N CYS A 179 -3.03 5.08 -4.53
CA CYS A 179 -4.32 5.24 -5.18
C CYS A 179 -5.02 6.49 -4.63
N ILE A 180 -4.99 7.59 -5.39
CA ILE A 180 -5.47 8.89 -4.94
C ILE A 180 -6.94 9.04 -5.31
N HIS A 181 -7.80 9.37 -4.34
CA HIS A 181 -9.18 9.66 -4.65
C HIS A 181 -9.29 10.97 -5.46
N ILE A 182 -10.18 11.04 -6.44
CA ILE A 182 -10.29 12.23 -7.31
C ILE A 182 -10.62 13.51 -6.54
N GLU A 183 -11.28 13.43 -5.38
CA GLU A 183 -11.51 14.59 -4.51
C GLU A 183 -10.19 15.11 -3.91
N GLU A 184 -9.27 14.23 -3.49
CA GLU A 184 -7.97 14.66 -2.94
C GLU A 184 -7.14 15.39 -4.01
N ILE A 185 -7.17 14.93 -5.27
CA ILE A 185 -6.54 15.64 -6.38
C ILE A 185 -7.18 17.02 -6.57
N GLN A 186 -8.50 17.13 -6.41
CA GLN A 186 -9.20 18.39 -6.56
C GLN A 186 -8.89 19.37 -5.41
N ASP A 187 -8.80 18.88 -4.18
CA ASP A 187 -8.42 19.67 -3.02
C ASP A 187 -6.98 20.21 -3.17
N LEU A 188 -6.07 19.40 -3.74
CA LEU A 188 -4.71 19.84 -4.08
C LEU A 188 -4.70 20.92 -5.17
N VAL A 189 -5.53 20.77 -6.21
CA VAL A 189 -5.68 21.78 -7.26
C VAL A 189 -6.21 23.10 -6.68
N GLU A 190 -7.22 23.03 -5.81
CA GLU A 190 -7.79 24.19 -5.14
C GLU A 190 -6.75 24.90 -4.25
N THR A 191 -6.00 24.12 -3.47
CA THR A 191 -4.94 24.63 -2.61
C THR A 191 -3.84 25.33 -3.42
N ASN A 192 -3.42 24.75 -4.54
CA ASN A 192 -2.39 25.34 -5.39
C ASN A 192 -2.89 26.60 -6.13
N LEU A 193 -4.14 26.63 -6.58
CA LEU A 193 -4.76 27.83 -7.14
C LEU A 193 -4.83 28.97 -6.10
N MET A 194 -5.15 28.66 -4.85
CA MET A 194 -5.16 29.63 -3.75
C MET A 194 -3.76 30.14 -3.40
N LYS A 195 -2.76 29.25 -3.31
CA LYS A 195 -1.35 29.61 -3.05
C LYS A 195 -0.78 30.53 -4.13
N ALA A 196 -1.16 30.30 -5.39
CA ALA A 196 -0.73 31.11 -6.53
C ALA A 196 -1.53 32.44 -6.67
N GLY A 197 -2.42 32.78 -5.74
CA GLY A 197 -3.18 34.04 -5.74
C GLY A 197 -4.41 34.06 -6.65
N TYR A 198 -4.73 32.96 -7.36
CA TYR A 198 -5.88 32.87 -8.26
C TYR A 198 -7.19 32.52 -7.53
N HIS A 199 -7.53 33.33 -6.53
CA HIS A 199 -8.69 33.12 -5.65
C HIS A 199 -10.02 33.05 -6.41
N GLU A 200 -10.20 33.87 -7.45
CA GLU A 200 -11.43 33.89 -8.23
C GLU A 200 -11.62 32.59 -9.02
N VAL A 201 -10.53 32.09 -9.62
CA VAL A 201 -10.52 30.82 -10.37
C VAL A 201 -10.78 29.64 -9.41
N ALA A 202 -10.12 29.63 -8.25
CA ALA A 202 -10.36 28.62 -7.21
C ALA A 202 -11.82 28.60 -6.75
N ARG A 203 -12.42 29.78 -6.47
CA ARG A 203 -13.83 29.88 -6.08
C ARG A 203 -14.78 29.35 -7.15
N LYS A 204 -14.58 29.75 -8.42
CA LYS A 204 -15.37 29.24 -9.56
C LYS A 204 -15.21 27.73 -9.75
N TYR A 205 -14.01 27.20 -9.53
CA TYR A 205 -13.72 25.76 -9.58
C TYR A 205 -14.49 24.99 -8.50
N ILE A 206 -14.49 25.47 -7.25
CA ILE A 206 -15.23 24.89 -6.11
C ILE A 206 -16.74 24.88 -6.38
N ILE A 207 -17.30 26.01 -6.83
CA ILE A 207 -18.74 26.13 -7.14
C ILE A 207 -19.14 25.16 -8.26
N TYR A 208 -18.32 25.05 -9.32
CA TYR A 208 -18.57 24.12 -10.42
C TYR A 208 -18.52 22.66 -9.95
N ARG A 209 -17.56 22.30 -9.08
CA ARG A 209 -17.43 20.98 -8.47
C ARG A 209 -18.67 20.61 -7.65
N GLU A 210 -19.13 21.52 -6.79
CA GLU A 210 -20.29 21.29 -5.92
C GLU A 210 -21.58 21.18 -6.72
N LYS A 211 -21.79 22.05 -7.71
CA LYS A 211 -22.93 21.97 -8.63
C LYS A 211 -22.98 20.61 -9.34
N ARG A 212 -21.84 20.14 -9.86
CA ARG A 212 -21.73 18.81 -10.47
C ARG A 212 -21.92 17.69 -9.46
N ALA A 213 -21.50 17.84 -8.21
CA ALA A 213 -21.73 16.85 -7.15
C ALA A 213 -23.23 16.74 -6.83
N ARG A 214 -23.93 17.87 -6.75
CA ARG A 214 -25.37 17.95 -6.50
C ARG A 214 -26.20 17.34 -7.65
N GLU A 215 -25.88 17.68 -8.90
CA GLU A 215 -26.51 17.08 -10.09
C GLU A 215 -26.38 15.55 -10.11
N ARG A 216 -25.25 15.02 -9.65
CA ARG A 216 -25.01 13.56 -9.58
C ARG A 216 -25.69 12.87 -8.41
N ARG A 217 -25.81 13.54 -7.25
CA ARG A 217 -26.63 13.05 -6.11
C ARG A 217 -28.11 12.96 -6.51
N ALA A 218 -28.57 13.91 -7.31
CA ALA A 218 -29.94 13.92 -7.83
C ALA A 218 -30.19 12.88 -8.94
N SER A 219 -29.16 12.45 -9.69
CA SER A 219 -29.31 11.57 -10.86
C SER A 219 -29.01 10.08 -10.67
N LYS A 220 -28.68 9.59 -9.45
CA LYS A 220 -28.30 8.18 -9.25
C LYS A 220 -29.24 7.44 -8.28
N LYS A 221 -29.93 6.40 -8.81
CA LYS A 221 -30.21 5.14 -8.09
C LYS A 221 -28.90 4.70 -7.42
N HIS A 222 -28.95 4.40 -6.12
CA HIS A 222 -27.79 3.93 -5.36
C HIS A 222 -27.07 2.81 -6.12
N PRO A 223 -25.77 2.95 -6.47
CA PRO A 223 -24.99 1.79 -6.85
C PRO A 223 -25.04 0.83 -5.65
N SER A 224 -25.30 -0.46 -5.89
CA SER A 224 -25.22 -1.46 -4.82
C SER A 224 -23.83 -1.39 -4.17
N ALA A 225 -23.75 -1.74 -2.88
CA ALA A 225 -22.47 -1.73 -2.16
C ALA A 225 -21.37 -2.57 -2.85
N GLU A 226 -21.76 -3.55 -3.68
CA GLU A 226 -20.86 -4.37 -4.50
C GLU A 226 -20.24 -3.63 -5.69
N SER A 227 -20.96 -2.68 -6.30
CA SER A 227 -20.43 -1.90 -7.44
C SER A 227 -19.33 -0.92 -7.01
N ALA A 228 -19.35 -0.45 -5.75
CA ALA A 228 -18.43 0.57 -5.25
C ALA A 228 -16.98 0.07 -5.10
N TYR A 229 -16.79 -1.25 -5.03
CA TYR A 229 -15.50 -1.87 -4.77
C TYR A 229 -15.07 -2.85 -5.88
N GLU A 230 -15.69 -2.82 -7.07
CA GLU A 230 -15.31 -3.74 -8.16
C GLU A 230 -13.83 -3.69 -8.54
N TRP A 231 -13.17 -2.54 -8.37
CA TRP A 231 -11.75 -2.39 -8.62
C TRP A 231 -10.89 -3.28 -7.71
N THR A 232 -11.36 -3.63 -6.52
CA THR A 232 -10.61 -4.49 -5.60
C THR A 232 -10.51 -5.93 -6.11
N LYS A 233 -11.40 -6.36 -7.01
CA LYS A 233 -11.36 -7.69 -7.64
C LYS A 233 -10.13 -7.90 -8.51
N GLN A 234 -9.47 -6.82 -8.94
CA GLN A 234 -8.25 -6.84 -9.75
C GLN A 234 -6.97 -6.76 -8.91
N LEU A 235 -7.10 -6.62 -7.59
CA LEU A 235 -5.94 -6.54 -6.70
C LEU A 235 -5.48 -7.92 -6.31
N ASN A 236 -4.15 -8.10 -6.30
CA ASN A 236 -3.50 -9.19 -5.62
C ASN A 236 -2.88 -8.68 -4.31
N TYR A 237 -2.80 -9.55 -3.31
CA TYR A 237 -2.03 -9.31 -2.09
C TYR A 237 -0.87 -10.30 -2.01
N LYS A 238 0.19 -9.90 -1.30
CA LYS A 238 1.37 -10.76 -1.06
C LYS A 238 1.24 -11.47 0.28
N THR A 239 1.34 -12.80 0.24
CA THR A 239 1.40 -13.63 1.44
C THR A 239 2.77 -13.48 2.13
N LYS A 240 2.91 -14.04 3.34
CA LYS A 240 4.21 -14.10 4.03
C LYS A 240 5.30 -14.84 3.25
N THR A 241 4.91 -15.79 2.39
CA THR A 241 5.84 -16.56 1.54
C THR A 241 6.20 -15.84 0.24
N GLY A 242 5.63 -14.66 -0.02
CA GLY A 242 5.86 -13.87 -1.23
C GLY A 242 4.94 -14.23 -2.40
N GLU A 243 4.06 -15.22 -2.24
CA GLU A 243 3.06 -15.61 -3.24
C GLU A 243 2.02 -14.49 -3.41
N GLU A 244 1.61 -14.22 -4.66
CA GLU A 244 0.53 -13.29 -4.95
C GLU A 244 -0.80 -14.03 -5.07
N LYS A 245 -1.79 -13.61 -4.27
CA LYS A 245 -3.14 -14.16 -4.28
C LYS A 245 -4.17 -13.08 -4.57
N PRO A 246 -5.28 -13.41 -5.27
CA PRO A 246 -6.35 -12.45 -5.49
C PRO A 246 -6.94 -12.00 -4.15
N LEU A 247 -7.19 -10.69 -4.04
CA LEU A 247 -7.77 -10.09 -2.85
C LEU A 247 -9.27 -10.44 -2.76
N ASN A 248 -9.64 -11.12 -1.67
CA ASN A 248 -11.02 -11.46 -1.39
C ASN A 248 -11.65 -10.42 -0.45
N LEU A 249 -12.35 -9.43 -1.01
CA LEU A 249 -12.99 -8.38 -0.21
C LEU A 249 -14.14 -8.91 0.64
N GLU A 250 -14.84 -9.93 0.18
CA GLU A 250 -15.94 -10.57 0.91
C GLU A 250 -15.43 -11.23 2.19
N GLU A 251 -14.29 -11.92 2.11
CA GLU A 251 -13.65 -12.50 3.29
C GLU A 251 -13.18 -11.43 4.28
N ILE A 252 -12.59 -10.34 3.78
CA ILE A 252 -12.18 -9.20 4.61
C ILE A 252 -13.40 -8.57 5.30
N ARG A 253 -14.49 -8.35 4.54
CA ARG A 253 -15.75 -7.80 5.07
C ARG A 253 -16.31 -8.69 6.17
N TYR A 254 -16.41 -9.98 5.93
CA TYR A 254 -16.88 -10.97 6.91
C TYR A 254 -16.06 -10.94 8.21
N ARG A 255 -14.73 -10.85 8.11
CA ARG A 255 -13.85 -10.72 9.28
C ARG A 255 -14.12 -9.45 10.09
N ILE A 256 -14.33 -8.32 9.40
CA ILE A 256 -14.66 -7.04 10.06
C ILE A 256 -16.05 -7.11 10.70
N GLU A 257 -17.04 -7.71 10.04
CA GLU A 257 -18.39 -7.93 10.57
C GLU A 257 -18.37 -8.76 11.85
N ASN A 258 -17.60 -9.86 11.88
CA ASN A 258 -17.40 -10.66 13.09
C ASN A 258 -16.78 -9.83 14.23
N CYS A 259 -15.87 -8.89 13.93
CA CYS A 259 -15.34 -7.97 14.94
C CYS A 259 -16.39 -7.00 15.48
N CYS A 260 -17.40 -6.65 14.68
CA CYS A 260 -18.50 -5.75 15.07
C CYS A 260 -19.62 -6.46 15.86
N GLN A 261 -19.68 -7.79 15.82
CA GLN A 261 -20.79 -8.56 16.39
C GLN A 261 -21.02 -8.27 17.88
N GLY A 262 -22.27 -7.96 18.24
CA GLY A 262 -22.67 -7.67 19.62
C GLY A 262 -22.24 -6.30 20.14
N ILE A 263 -21.65 -5.44 19.31
CA ILE A 263 -21.31 -4.05 19.66
C ILE A 263 -22.36 -3.14 19.01
N LYS A 264 -22.97 -2.25 19.80
CA LYS A 264 -23.98 -1.30 19.31
C LYS A 264 -23.33 -0.12 18.60
N ASN A 265 -24.07 0.51 17.69
CA ASN A 265 -23.69 1.75 16.99
C ASN A 265 -22.41 1.69 16.13
N VAL A 266 -21.91 0.49 15.82
CA VAL A 266 -20.76 0.32 14.91
C VAL A 266 -21.20 -0.21 13.55
N SER A 267 -20.43 0.10 12.53
CA SER A 267 -20.68 -0.29 11.15
C SER A 267 -19.42 -0.84 10.50
N ALA A 268 -19.47 -2.11 10.11
CA ALA A 268 -18.41 -2.78 9.34
C ALA A 268 -18.20 -2.12 7.98
N SER A 269 -19.27 -1.68 7.32
CA SER A 269 -19.18 -1.02 6.01
C SER A 269 -18.46 0.33 6.09
N ARG A 270 -18.58 1.08 7.19
CA ARG A 270 -17.79 2.31 7.42
C ARG A 270 -16.30 2.00 7.57
N ILE A 271 -15.94 0.95 8.32
CA ILE A 271 -14.55 0.51 8.47
C ILE A 271 -13.99 0.09 7.11
N LEU A 272 -14.71 -0.79 6.40
CA LEU A 272 -14.28 -1.31 5.11
C LEU A 272 -14.06 -0.17 4.10
N LYS A 273 -15.00 0.79 4.04
CA LYS A 273 -14.90 1.96 3.16
C LYS A 273 -13.63 2.78 3.40
N GLU A 274 -13.19 2.90 4.65
CA GLU A 274 -11.96 3.61 4.99
C GLU A 274 -10.71 2.76 4.75
N ALA A 275 -10.77 1.47 5.09
CA ALA A 275 -9.66 0.54 4.92
C ALA A 275 -9.24 0.37 3.46
N VAL A 276 -10.21 0.18 2.55
CA VAL A 276 -9.94 -0.06 1.12
C VAL A 276 -9.24 1.10 0.42
N LYS A 277 -9.33 2.33 0.95
CA LYS A 277 -8.59 3.48 0.41
C LYS A 277 -7.07 3.29 0.52
N ASN A 278 -6.63 2.45 1.45
CA ASN A 278 -5.23 2.13 1.68
C ASN A 278 -4.81 0.82 1.00
N TYR A 279 -5.69 0.18 0.24
CA TYR A 279 -5.36 -1.05 -0.51
C TYR A 279 -4.75 -0.70 -1.87
N PHE A 280 -3.75 -1.47 -2.27
CA PHE A 280 -3.06 -1.34 -3.55
C PHE A 280 -2.61 -2.71 -4.04
N ASN A 281 -2.30 -2.83 -5.33
CA ASN A 281 -1.87 -4.11 -5.89
C ASN A 281 -0.50 -4.51 -5.33
N GLY A 282 -0.38 -5.75 -4.86
CA GLY A 282 0.81 -6.25 -4.17
C GLY A 282 0.91 -5.84 -2.70
N ILE A 283 -0.15 -5.27 -2.11
CA ILE A 283 -0.22 -5.00 -0.66
C ILE A 283 0.06 -6.29 0.13
N SER A 284 0.84 -6.21 1.20
CA SER A 284 1.07 -7.40 2.04
C SER A 284 -0.14 -7.71 2.91
N GLU A 285 -0.30 -8.97 3.25
CA GLU A 285 -1.33 -9.43 4.18
C GLU A 285 -1.28 -8.69 5.54
N GLU A 286 -0.09 -8.28 5.96
CA GLU A 286 0.13 -7.51 7.19
C GLU A 286 -0.35 -6.07 7.05
N GLN A 287 -0.05 -5.43 5.91
CA GLN A 287 -0.54 -4.09 5.60
C GLN A 287 -2.07 -4.04 5.50
N ILE A 288 -2.71 -5.09 4.97
CA ILE A 288 -4.19 -5.21 4.96
C ILE A 288 -4.74 -5.19 6.40
N ARG A 289 -4.18 -5.99 7.32
CA ARG A 289 -4.61 -6.00 8.73
C ARG A 289 -4.41 -4.65 9.38
N GLN A 290 -3.25 -4.04 9.16
CA GLN A 290 -2.94 -2.74 9.73
C GLN A 290 -3.88 -1.65 9.22
N ALA A 291 -4.20 -1.65 7.93
CA ALA A 291 -5.16 -0.73 7.34
C ALA A 291 -6.56 -0.89 7.95
N ASN A 292 -7.02 -2.12 8.19
CA ASN A 292 -8.30 -2.39 8.86
C ASN A 292 -8.32 -1.88 10.31
N ILE A 293 -7.25 -2.11 11.08
CA ILE A 293 -7.11 -1.63 12.46
C ILE A 293 -7.13 -0.10 12.49
N MET A 294 -6.37 0.55 11.61
CA MET A 294 -6.29 2.01 11.54
C MET A 294 -7.60 2.65 11.10
N ALA A 295 -8.29 2.04 10.12
CA ALA A 295 -9.63 2.45 9.70
C ALA A 295 -10.64 2.41 10.85
N ALA A 296 -10.67 1.32 11.62
CA ALA A 296 -11.54 1.22 12.79
C ALA A 296 -11.15 2.20 13.90
N LYS A 297 -9.85 2.37 14.14
CA LYS A 297 -9.32 3.30 15.15
C LYS A 297 -9.71 4.74 14.88
N ALA A 298 -9.65 5.19 13.63
CA ALA A 298 -10.04 6.55 13.24
C ALA A 298 -11.52 6.85 13.55
N LEU A 299 -12.38 5.84 13.61
CA LEU A 299 -13.81 6.02 13.91
C LEU A 299 -14.11 6.18 15.41
N ILE A 300 -13.15 5.92 16.30
CA ILE A 300 -13.30 6.04 17.76
C ILE A 300 -13.67 7.47 18.16
N GLU A 301 -13.12 8.47 17.46
CA GLU A 301 -13.43 9.89 17.71
C GLU A 301 -14.91 10.20 17.46
N THR A 302 -15.56 9.47 16.54
CA THR A 302 -16.97 9.67 16.22
C THR A 302 -17.91 8.78 17.02
N GLU A 303 -17.46 7.60 17.42
CA GLU A 303 -18.23 6.64 18.20
C GLU A 303 -17.27 5.78 19.05
N PRO A 304 -17.25 5.96 20.38
CA PRO A 304 -16.32 5.26 21.28
C PRO A 304 -16.37 3.73 21.20
N GLN A 305 -17.51 3.14 20.81
CA GLN A 305 -17.66 1.68 20.69
C GLN A 305 -16.72 1.06 19.64
N TYR A 306 -16.24 1.84 18.66
CA TYR A 306 -15.21 1.38 17.73
C TYR A 306 -13.90 0.97 18.44
N SER A 307 -13.66 1.44 19.67
CA SER A 307 -12.51 0.99 20.47
C SER A 307 -12.52 -0.53 20.72
N TYR A 308 -13.69 -1.15 20.88
CA TYR A 308 -13.80 -2.61 21.01
C TYR A 308 -13.59 -3.32 19.67
N VAL A 309 -14.06 -2.73 18.56
CA VAL A 309 -13.85 -3.28 17.22
C VAL A 309 -12.37 -3.24 16.83
N SER A 310 -11.69 -2.11 17.08
CA SER A 310 -10.25 -1.97 16.85
C SER A 310 -9.44 -2.93 17.72
N ALA A 311 -9.84 -3.14 18.98
CA ALA A 311 -9.22 -4.15 19.85
C ALA A 311 -9.38 -5.56 19.27
N ARG A 312 -10.58 -5.93 18.80
CA ARG A 312 -10.85 -7.23 18.19
C ARG A 312 -10.06 -7.48 16.91
N LEU A 313 -9.88 -6.46 16.06
CA LEU A 313 -9.01 -6.56 14.89
C LEU A 313 -7.53 -6.77 15.29
N LEU A 314 -7.07 -6.06 16.32
CA LEU A 314 -5.73 -6.25 16.89
C LEU A 314 -5.56 -7.64 17.55
N LEU A 315 -6.60 -8.18 18.19
CA LEU A 315 -6.60 -9.54 18.73
C LEU A 315 -6.40 -10.58 17.64
N LEU A 316 -7.13 -10.51 16.52
CA LEU A 316 -6.94 -11.44 15.40
C LEU A 316 -5.51 -11.40 14.85
N LYS A 317 -4.90 -10.20 14.77
CA LYS A 317 -3.48 -10.04 14.44
C LYS A 317 -2.58 -10.75 15.45
N ALA A 318 -2.79 -10.51 16.75
CA ALA A 318 -2.00 -11.11 17.82
C ALA A 318 -2.14 -12.64 17.88
N TYR A 319 -3.35 -13.18 17.74
CA TYR A 319 -3.61 -14.62 17.70
C TYR A 319 -2.86 -15.29 16.57
N ARG A 320 -2.96 -14.73 15.35
CA ARG A 320 -2.25 -15.27 14.19
C ARG A 320 -0.74 -15.22 14.38
N GLU A 321 -0.22 -14.12 14.91
CA GLU A 321 1.21 -13.95 15.14
C GLU A 321 1.74 -14.95 16.17
N ALA A 322 1.05 -15.08 17.31
CA ALA A 322 1.45 -15.96 18.40
C ALA A 322 1.31 -17.44 18.00
N ILE A 323 0.13 -17.85 17.53
CA ILE A 323 -0.21 -19.26 17.23
C ILE A 323 0.39 -19.72 15.89
N GLY A 324 0.64 -18.78 14.96
CA GLY A 324 1.24 -19.08 13.66
C GLY A 324 0.26 -19.53 12.58
N LYS A 325 -1.05 -19.55 12.87
CA LYS A 325 -2.12 -19.87 11.91
C LYS A 325 -3.30 -18.90 12.04
N GLU A 326 -4.19 -18.87 11.07
CA GLU A 326 -5.43 -18.09 11.19
C GLU A 326 -6.36 -18.72 12.24
N VAL A 327 -6.96 -17.88 13.08
CA VAL A 327 -7.82 -18.30 14.20
C VAL A 327 -9.04 -17.38 14.24
N THR A 328 -10.20 -17.95 14.57
CA THR A 328 -11.45 -17.21 14.73
C THR A 328 -11.78 -17.00 16.21
N PHE A 329 -12.72 -16.11 16.51
CA PHE A 329 -13.18 -15.91 17.89
C PHE A 329 -13.86 -17.15 18.49
N ASP A 330 -14.35 -18.07 17.66
CA ASP A 330 -14.92 -19.33 18.13
C ASP A 330 -13.83 -20.37 18.39
N SER A 331 -12.84 -20.48 17.50
CA SER A 331 -11.78 -21.49 17.64
C SER A 331 -10.75 -21.15 18.71
N ILE A 332 -10.53 -19.86 19.02
CA ILE A 332 -9.54 -19.43 20.01
C ILE A 332 -9.75 -20.05 21.40
N ARG A 333 -11.00 -20.36 21.78
CA ARG A 333 -11.31 -21.05 23.05
C ARG A 333 -10.59 -22.40 23.16
N MET A 334 -10.49 -23.13 22.04
CA MET A 334 -9.84 -24.43 21.99
C MET A 334 -8.32 -24.32 21.82
N GLU A 335 -7.84 -23.23 21.23
CA GLU A 335 -6.41 -22.99 21.02
C GLU A 335 -5.69 -22.55 22.30
N TYR A 336 -6.33 -21.73 23.15
CA TYR A 336 -5.68 -21.15 24.34
C TYR A 336 -5.01 -22.17 25.27
N PRO A 337 -5.67 -23.27 25.70
CA PRO A 337 -5.05 -24.22 26.63
C PRO A 337 -3.79 -24.88 26.05
N THR A 338 -3.88 -25.34 24.80
CA THR A 338 -2.76 -25.98 24.10
C THR A 338 -1.62 -25.00 23.85
N TYR A 339 -1.95 -23.80 23.36
CA TYR A 339 -0.97 -22.78 23.05
C TYR A 339 -0.29 -22.24 24.32
N PHE A 340 -1.00 -22.14 25.44
CA PHE A 340 -0.43 -21.72 26.72
C PHE A 340 0.71 -22.62 27.19
N ALA A 341 0.50 -23.95 27.17
CA ALA A 341 1.55 -24.89 27.53
C ALA A 341 2.77 -24.75 26.60
N GLN A 342 2.53 -24.68 25.29
CA GLN A 342 3.59 -24.47 24.29
C GLN A 342 4.36 -23.16 24.55
N TYR A 343 3.64 -22.06 24.79
CA TYR A 343 4.21 -20.76 25.11
C TYR A 343 5.14 -20.82 26.32
N ILE A 344 4.73 -21.44 27.44
CA ILE A 344 5.56 -21.52 28.64
C ILE A 344 6.84 -22.33 28.36
N HIS A 345 6.72 -23.48 27.68
CA HIS A 345 7.89 -24.27 27.30
C HIS A 345 8.87 -23.48 26.42
N THR A 346 8.39 -22.90 25.32
CA THR A 346 9.23 -22.12 24.40
C THR A 346 9.85 -20.90 25.09
N ALA A 347 9.11 -20.20 25.95
CA ALA A 347 9.61 -19.01 26.61
C ALA A 347 10.63 -19.34 27.72
N VAL A 348 10.53 -20.50 28.38
CA VAL A 348 11.57 -20.98 29.30
C VAL A 348 12.81 -21.45 28.55
N GLU A 349 12.64 -22.18 27.44
CA GLU A 349 13.74 -22.63 26.56
C GLU A 349 14.59 -21.46 26.05
N HIS A 350 13.94 -20.36 25.66
CA HIS A 350 14.60 -19.13 25.20
C HIS A 350 14.96 -18.16 26.33
N GLU A 351 14.92 -18.62 27.59
CA GLU A 351 15.33 -17.84 28.76
C GLU A 351 14.51 -16.55 29.02
N LEU A 352 13.32 -16.44 28.43
CA LEU A 352 12.39 -15.33 28.64
C LEU A 352 11.61 -15.50 29.96
N LEU A 353 11.32 -16.75 30.34
CA LEU A 353 10.66 -17.11 31.60
C LEU A 353 11.57 -17.90 32.54
N ALA A 354 11.28 -17.82 33.83
CA ALA A 354 11.99 -18.59 34.84
C ALA A 354 11.68 -20.10 34.70
N PRO A 355 12.67 -21.00 34.90
CA PRO A 355 12.45 -22.45 34.87
C PRO A 355 11.36 -22.93 35.85
N ASP A 356 11.17 -22.22 36.96
CA ASP A 356 10.13 -22.52 37.96
C ASP A 356 8.71 -22.47 37.40
N MET A 357 8.48 -21.76 36.28
CA MET A 357 7.18 -21.71 35.61
C MET A 357 6.73 -23.09 35.12
N LEU A 358 7.68 -24.01 34.85
CA LEU A 358 7.40 -25.40 34.48
C LEU A 358 6.97 -26.28 35.66
N LYS A 359 7.09 -25.80 36.91
CA LYS A 359 6.66 -26.54 38.10
C LYS A 359 5.14 -26.51 38.30
N PHE A 360 4.42 -25.66 37.57
CA PHE A 360 2.96 -25.58 37.60
C PHE A 360 2.32 -26.67 36.73
N ASP A 361 1.07 -27.01 37.02
CA ASP A 361 0.28 -27.86 36.13
C ASP A 361 -0.28 -27.03 34.98
N LEU A 362 0.47 -26.96 33.88
CA LEU A 362 0.14 -26.13 32.72
C LEU A 362 -1.15 -26.58 32.03
N ASN A 363 -1.48 -27.88 32.07
CA ASN A 363 -2.71 -28.40 31.50
C ASN A 363 -3.92 -27.98 32.33
N TYR A 364 -3.80 -28.06 33.65
CA TYR A 364 -4.83 -27.59 34.58
C TYR A 364 -5.04 -26.08 34.46
N LEU A 365 -3.97 -25.28 34.49
CA LEU A 365 -4.06 -23.82 34.35
C LEU A 365 -4.58 -23.39 32.97
N GLY A 366 -4.13 -24.04 31.90
CA GLY A 366 -4.55 -23.74 30.53
C GLY A 366 -6.07 -23.90 30.35
N ARG A 367 -6.68 -24.90 30.98
CA ARG A 367 -8.15 -25.13 30.95
C ARG A 367 -8.94 -24.03 31.67
N HIS A 368 -8.30 -23.26 32.55
CA HIS A 368 -8.93 -22.15 33.29
C HIS A 368 -8.83 -20.80 32.56
N LEU A 369 -8.14 -20.73 31.42
CA LEU A 369 -8.10 -19.52 30.61
C LEU A 369 -9.46 -19.23 29.98
N ILE A 370 -9.95 -18.00 30.16
CA ILE A 370 -11.24 -17.55 29.66
C ILE A 370 -11.04 -16.58 28.49
N SER A 371 -10.98 -17.13 27.27
CA SER A 371 -10.76 -16.36 26.03
C SER A 371 -11.75 -15.20 25.84
N LYS A 372 -13.01 -15.34 26.27
CA LYS A 372 -14.03 -14.28 26.19
C LYS A 372 -13.62 -12.99 26.91
N ARG A 373 -12.72 -13.05 27.89
CA ARG A 373 -12.19 -11.86 28.59
C ARG A 373 -11.32 -10.99 27.67
N ASP A 374 -10.80 -11.50 26.56
CA ASP A 374 -10.11 -10.67 25.57
C ASP A 374 -11.00 -9.57 24.98
N PHE A 375 -12.32 -9.82 24.90
CA PHE A 375 -13.28 -8.87 24.32
C PHE A 375 -13.66 -7.73 25.26
N THR A 376 -13.22 -7.74 26.52
CA THR A 376 -13.45 -6.64 27.47
C THR A 376 -12.40 -5.54 27.35
N ILE A 377 -11.26 -5.83 26.70
CA ILE A 377 -10.13 -4.92 26.58
C ILE A 377 -10.41 -3.88 25.50
N ARG A 378 -10.27 -2.59 25.84
CA ARG A 378 -10.33 -1.48 24.88
C ARG A 378 -9.04 -1.38 24.08
N TYR A 379 -9.11 -0.77 22.90
CA TYR A 379 -8.00 -0.70 21.96
C TYR A 379 -6.70 -0.15 22.58
N LEU A 380 -6.77 0.97 23.30
CA LEU A 380 -5.58 1.56 23.93
C LEU A 380 -4.92 0.62 24.95
N GLY A 381 -5.73 -0.09 25.74
CA GLY A 381 -5.23 -1.07 26.72
C GLY A 381 -4.55 -2.24 26.03
N LEU A 382 -5.21 -2.82 25.03
CA LEU A 382 -4.63 -3.94 24.27
C LEU A 382 -3.38 -3.51 23.49
N GLN A 383 -3.39 -2.32 22.88
CA GLN A 383 -2.24 -1.77 22.19
C GLN A 383 -1.05 -1.60 23.15
N THR A 384 -1.30 -1.06 24.35
CA THR A 384 -0.24 -0.91 25.36
C THR A 384 0.35 -2.25 25.76
N LEU A 385 -0.49 -3.25 26.00
CA LEU A 385 -0.05 -4.61 26.32
C LEU A 385 0.77 -5.20 25.17
N TYR A 386 0.25 -5.12 23.95
CA TYR A 386 0.89 -5.65 22.75
C TYR A 386 2.24 -4.97 22.48
N ASP A 387 2.31 -3.64 22.53
CA ASP A 387 3.53 -2.92 22.17
C ASP A 387 4.62 -3.11 23.23
N ARG A 388 4.26 -3.12 24.52
CA ARG A 388 5.23 -3.00 25.63
C ARG A 388 5.32 -4.18 26.58
N TYR A 389 4.24 -4.92 26.84
CA TYR A 389 4.20 -5.91 27.94
C TYR A 389 4.27 -7.36 27.46
N PHE A 390 3.72 -7.66 26.27
CA PHE A 390 3.73 -9.01 25.75
C PHE A 390 5.14 -9.47 25.43
N ILE A 391 5.49 -10.63 25.96
CA ILE A 391 6.77 -11.26 25.68
C ILE A 391 6.89 -11.57 24.19
N HIS A 392 8.06 -11.26 23.65
CA HIS A 392 8.38 -11.42 22.24
C HIS A 392 9.76 -12.04 22.04
N LEU A 393 9.91 -12.72 20.91
CA LEU A 393 11.16 -13.31 20.46
C LEU A 393 11.43 -12.85 19.03
N GLN A 394 12.58 -12.21 18.81
CA GLN A 394 12.99 -11.70 17.49
C GLN A 394 11.91 -10.84 16.81
N GLY A 395 11.26 -9.96 17.57
CA GLY A 395 10.19 -9.08 17.09
C GLY A 395 8.81 -9.73 17.02
N ARG A 396 8.70 -11.07 17.03
CA ARG A 396 7.43 -11.79 17.04
C ARG A 396 6.84 -11.86 18.44
N ARG A 397 5.60 -11.40 18.62
CA ARG A 397 4.84 -11.54 19.87
C ARG A 397 4.45 -13.00 20.09
N LEU A 398 4.87 -13.55 21.22
CA LEU A 398 4.54 -14.91 21.65
C LEU A 398 3.35 -14.94 22.61
N GLU A 399 3.13 -13.83 23.32
CA GLU A 399 2.15 -13.78 24.40
C GLU A 399 0.79 -13.24 23.95
N LEU A 400 -0.27 -13.85 24.47
CA LEU A 400 -1.66 -13.44 24.27
C LEU A 400 -2.24 -12.87 25.58
N PRO A 401 -3.34 -12.07 25.54
CA PRO A 401 -3.78 -11.36 26.73
C PRO A 401 -4.15 -12.28 27.91
N GLN A 402 -4.85 -13.40 27.70
CA GLN A 402 -5.13 -14.30 28.83
C GLN A 402 -3.89 -15.03 29.35
N ILE A 403 -2.93 -15.33 28.46
CA ILE A 403 -1.64 -15.92 28.84
C ILE A 403 -0.82 -14.93 29.65
N PHE A 404 -0.81 -13.66 29.26
CA PHE A 404 -0.18 -12.57 30.01
C PHE A 404 -0.68 -12.51 31.46
N TRP A 405 -1.99 -12.47 31.65
CA TRP A 405 -2.57 -12.45 33.00
C TRP A 405 -2.24 -13.72 33.78
N MET A 406 -2.25 -14.89 33.13
CA MET A 406 -1.89 -16.15 33.78
C MET A 406 -0.41 -16.21 34.14
N ARG A 407 0.50 -15.74 33.29
CA ARG A 407 1.93 -15.64 33.59
C ARG A 407 2.17 -14.78 34.81
N VAL A 408 1.56 -13.60 34.87
CA VAL A 408 1.71 -12.68 36.01
C VAL A 408 1.20 -13.36 37.29
N ALA A 409 0.04 -14.02 37.21
CA ALA A 409 -0.55 -14.75 38.32
C ALA A 409 0.33 -15.91 38.82
N MET A 410 0.86 -16.73 37.91
CA MET A 410 1.80 -17.81 38.23
C MET A 410 3.08 -17.26 38.87
N GLY A 411 3.65 -16.19 38.34
CA GLY A 411 4.87 -15.60 38.89
C GLY A 411 4.70 -15.09 40.32
N LEU A 412 3.49 -14.63 40.67
CA LEU A 412 3.12 -14.24 42.04
C LEU A 412 2.85 -15.46 42.94
N ALA A 413 2.23 -16.51 42.41
CA ALA A 413 1.85 -17.71 43.16
C ALA A 413 2.97 -18.75 43.31
N LYS A 414 4.15 -18.55 42.70
CA LYS A 414 5.21 -19.59 42.61
C LYS A 414 5.71 -20.12 43.96
N ASN A 415 5.57 -19.34 45.03
CA ASN A 415 6.00 -19.69 46.38
C ASN A 415 4.83 -20.12 47.32
N GLU A 416 3.63 -20.33 46.80
CA GLU A 416 2.44 -20.76 47.55
C GLU A 416 2.41 -22.28 47.86
N GLY A 417 3.57 -22.95 47.74
CA GLY A 417 3.73 -24.37 48.03
C GLY A 417 2.80 -25.27 47.21
N ALA A 418 2.06 -26.14 47.89
CA ALA A 418 1.15 -27.11 47.25
C ALA A 418 -0.05 -26.44 46.56
N GLN A 419 -0.44 -25.22 46.97
CA GLN A 419 -1.63 -24.51 46.47
C GLN A 419 -1.35 -23.54 45.32
N LYS A 420 -0.14 -23.57 44.76
CA LYS A 420 0.30 -22.61 43.73
C LYS A 420 -0.62 -22.55 42.51
N ASN A 421 -1.20 -23.68 42.09
CA ASN A 421 -2.09 -23.70 40.93
C ASN A 421 -3.42 -22.99 41.24
N GLU A 422 -4.02 -23.29 42.39
CA GLU A 422 -5.26 -22.70 42.87
C GLU A 422 -5.10 -21.19 43.08
N ARG A 423 -3.98 -20.76 43.69
CA ARG A 423 -3.64 -19.35 43.87
C ARG A 423 -3.39 -18.62 42.54
N ALA A 424 -2.72 -19.26 41.59
CA ALA A 424 -2.55 -18.69 40.25
C ALA A 424 -3.91 -18.47 39.57
N ILE A 425 -4.87 -19.39 39.70
CA ILE A 425 -6.22 -19.22 39.15
C ILE A 425 -6.96 -18.06 39.84
N GLU A 426 -6.87 -17.96 41.17
CA GLU A 426 -7.45 -16.86 41.95
C GLU A 426 -6.91 -15.49 41.47
N PHE A 427 -5.59 -15.35 41.40
CA PHE A 427 -4.94 -14.12 40.95
C PHE A 427 -5.26 -13.81 39.48
N TYR A 428 -5.25 -14.83 38.61
CA TYR A 428 -5.65 -14.70 37.21
C TYR A 428 -7.08 -14.14 37.09
N ASN A 429 -8.01 -14.63 37.90
CA ASN A 429 -9.40 -14.15 37.90
C ASN A 429 -9.51 -12.69 38.32
N MET A 430 -8.75 -12.25 39.33
CA MET A 430 -8.73 -10.82 39.70
C MET A 430 -8.17 -9.93 38.58
N LEU A 431 -7.03 -10.33 38.02
CA LEU A 431 -6.28 -9.55 37.02
C LEU A 431 -7.03 -9.47 35.68
N SER A 432 -7.43 -10.61 35.12
CA SER A 432 -8.06 -10.67 33.79
C SER A 432 -9.50 -10.14 33.76
N GLN A 433 -10.12 -9.92 34.91
CA GLN A 433 -11.41 -9.23 35.04
C GLN A 433 -11.25 -7.74 35.37
N PHE A 434 -10.03 -7.24 35.49
CA PHE A 434 -9.71 -5.87 35.90
C PHE A 434 -10.29 -5.46 37.25
N ARG A 435 -10.48 -6.42 38.17
CA ARG A 435 -10.87 -6.12 39.57
C ARG A 435 -9.69 -5.51 40.34
N PHE A 436 -8.49 -5.88 39.94
CA PHE A 436 -7.23 -5.37 40.43
C PHE A 436 -6.21 -5.43 39.30
N VAL A 437 -5.29 -4.47 39.22
CA VAL A 437 -4.18 -4.48 38.27
C VAL A 437 -2.91 -4.15 39.04
N SER A 438 -1.92 -5.04 38.95
CA SER A 438 -0.62 -4.85 39.59
C SER A 438 0.15 -3.65 39.01
N SER A 439 1.18 -3.22 39.73
CA SER A 439 2.08 -2.16 39.28
C SER A 439 2.84 -2.57 37.99
N THR A 440 3.34 -1.58 37.24
CA THR A 440 4.08 -1.83 36.00
C THR A 440 5.27 -2.78 36.16
N PRO A 441 6.16 -2.64 37.16
CA PRO A 441 7.27 -3.58 37.35
C PRO A 441 6.79 -5.02 37.57
N THR A 442 5.72 -5.20 38.35
CA THR A 442 5.12 -6.53 38.57
C THR A 442 4.58 -7.13 37.26
N LEU A 443 3.83 -6.36 36.47
CA LEU A 443 3.28 -6.81 35.19
C LEU A 443 4.37 -7.20 34.19
N PHE A 444 5.48 -6.46 34.19
CA PHE A 444 6.59 -6.68 33.26
C PHE A 444 7.44 -7.89 33.67
N ASN A 445 7.75 -8.02 34.96
CA ASN A 445 8.78 -8.94 35.45
C ASN A 445 8.24 -10.21 36.10
N SER A 446 6.94 -10.29 36.40
CA SER A 446 6.38 -11.51 37.00
C SER A 446 6.49 -12.71 36.05
N GLY A 447 7.07 -13.79 36.57
CA GLY A 447 7.32 -15.04 35.85
C GLY A 447 8.60 -15.04 35.00
N THR A 448 9.31 -13.92 34.86
CA THR A 448 10.59 -13.85 34.12
C THR A 448 11.77 -14.35 34.97
N ARG A 449 12.93 -14.62 34.36
CA ARG A 449 14.12 -15.14 35.09
C ARG A 449 14.61 -14.22 36.21
N ARG A 450 14.52 -12.90 36.02
CA ARG A 450 14.90 -11.88 37.02
C ARG A 450 13.68 -11.03 37.36
N SER A 451 12.83 -11.57 38.22
CA SER A 451 11.59 -10.90 38.64
C SER A 451 11.85 -9.75 39.63
N GLN A 452 12.10 -8.54 39.12
CA GLN A 452 12.11 -7.31 39.93
C GLN A 452 10.69 -6.71 39.94
N LEU A 453 9.90 -7.07 40.96
CA LEU A 453 8.44 -6.85 40.98
C LEU A 453 8.00 -5.49 41.51
#